data_AF-A0A927DDW2-F1
#
_entry.id   AF-A0A927DDW2-F1
#
_cell.length_a   1.000
_cell.length_b   1.000
_cell.length_c   1.000
_cell.angle_alpha   90.00
_cell.angle_beta   90.00
_cell.angle_gamma   90.00
#
_symmetry.space_group_name_H-M   'P 1'
#
loop_
_entity.id
_entity.type
_entity.pdbx_description
1 polymer ?
#
loop_
_entity_poly.entity_id
_entity_poly.type
_entity_poly.pdbx_seq_one_letter_code
_entity_poly.pdbx_strand_id
1 'polypeptide(L)'
;MLSQIQRFGGAMFTPVLLFPFAGIVVGIAIMLRNPMFVGEALTAPDSLFAQIVHIIEEGGWTVFRNMPLIFAVGLPIGWRNRPRAGPVWRCW
;
A
#
# COMPACT_ATOMS: atom_id res chain seq x y z
N MET A 1 15.85 23.91 -12.86
CA MET A 1 15.09 22.79 -13.48
C MET A 1 15.34 21.47 -12.75
N LEU A 2 16.60 21.06 -12.56
CA LEU A 2 16.96 19.84 -11.80
C LEU A 2 16.33 19.75 -10.40
N SER A 3 16.29 20.85 -9.64
CA SER A 3 15.72 20.88 -8.29
C SER A 3 14.20 20.64 -8.23
N GLN A 4 13.44 20.98 -9.28
CA GLN A 4 12.00 20.69 -9.34
C GLN A 4 11.74 19.21 -9.63
N ILE A 5 12.58 18.60 -10.47
CA ILE A 5 12.52 17.16 -10.79
C ILE A 5 12.89 16.33 -9.56
N GLN A 6 13.91 16.74 -8.80
CA GLN A 6 14.27 16.08 -7.54
C GLN A 6 13.15 16.18 -6.49
N ARG A 7 12.52 17.35 -6.34
CA ARG A 7 11.37 17.53 -5.44
C ARG A 7 10.14 16.74 -5.88
N PHE A 8 9.95 16.58 -7.19
CA PHE A 8 8.89 15.73 -7.75
C PHE A 8 9.14 14.25 -7.45
N GLY A 9 10.38 13.78 -7.65
CA GLY A 9 10.80 12.42 -7.30
C GLY A 9 10.64 12.13 -5.80
N GLY A 10 11.05 13.05 -4.93
CA GLY A 10 10.89 12.91 -3.47
C GLY A 10 9.42 12.92 -3.03
N ALA A 11 8.57 13.75 -3.65
CA ALA A 11 7.13 13.76 -3.38
C ALA A 11 6.43 12.44 -3.77
N MET A 12 6.88 11.79 -4.84
CA MET A 12 6.35 10.51 -5.30
C MET A 12 6.88 9.29 -4.51
N PHE A 13 7.98 9.43 -3.79
CA PHE A 13 8.49 8.35 -2.93
C PHE A 13 7.56 8.03 -1.75
N THR A 14 6.92 9.06 -1.21
CA THR A 14 6.01 8.93 -0.04
C THR A 14 4.85 7.95 -0.28
N PRO A 15 4.05 8.07 -1.36
CA PRO A 15 3.00 7.08 -1.64
C PRO A 15 3.56 5.71 -2.04
N VAL A 16 4.75 5.63 -2.65
CA VAL A 16 5.36 4.36 -3.09
C VAL A 16 5.71 3.45 -1.91
N LEU A 17 6.07 4.01 -0.76
CA LEU A 17 6.37 3.25 0.46
C LEU A 17 5.17 2.46 1.01
N LEU A 18 3.96 2.76 0.56
CA LEU A 18 2.74 2.04 0.94
C LEU A 18 2.60 0.71 0.17
N PHE A 19 3.25 0.57 -1.00
CA PHE A 19 3.17 -0.63 -1.83
C PHE A 19 3.88 -1.86 -1.25
N PRO A 20 5.09 -1.78 -0.66
CA PRO A 20 5.71 -2.91 0.02
C PRO A 20 4.83 -3.46 1.14
N PHE A 21 4.19 -2.58 1.92
CA PHE A 21 3.27 -2.99 2.97
C PHE A 21 2.05 -3.73 2.39
N ALA A 22 1.35 -3.12 1.41
CA ALA A 22 0.22 -3.76 0.76
C ALA A 22 0.60 -5.09 0.10
N GLY A 23 1.78 -5.18 -0.51
CA GLY A 23 2.30 -6.38 -1.16
C GLY A 23 2.56 -7.53 -0.18
N ILE A 24 3.15 -7.25 0.99
CA ILE A 24 3.36 -8.27 2.03
C ILE A 24 2.01 -8.78 2.55
N VAL A 25 1.06 -7.88 2.82
CA VAL A 25 -0.27 -8.24 3.32
C VAL A 25 -1.02 -9.12 2.30
N VAL A 26 -1.01 -8.76 1.02
CA VAL A 26 -1.62 -9.56 -0.05
C VAL A 26 -0.90 -10.90 -0.21
N GLY A 27 0.44 -10.92 -0.19
CA GLY A 27 1.21 -12.16 -0.30
C GLY A 27 0.90 -13.15 0.82
N ILE A 28 0.77 -12.67 2.06
CA ILE A 28 0.37 -13.49 3.21
C ILE A 28 -1.09 -13.96 3.06
N ALA A 29 -2.00 -13.09 2.62
CA ALA A 29 -3.40 -13.45 2.42
C ALA A 29 -3.57 -14.56 1.35
N ILE A 30 -2.85 -14.48 0.23
CA ILE A 30 -2.87 -15.50 -0.82
C ILE A 30 -2.31 -16.84 -0.30
N MET A 31 -1.23 -16.80 0.47
CA MET A 31 -0.67 -18.00 1.12
C MET A 31 -1.69 -18.66 2.07
N LEU A 32 -2.39 -17.88 2.89
CA LEU A 32 -3.42 -18.36 3.81
C LEU A 32 -4.69 -18.89 3.12
N ARG A 33 -4.92 -18.49 1.86
CA ARG A 33 -6.05 -18.98 1.07
C ARG A 33 -5.75 -20.30 0.34
N ASN A 34 -4.51 -20.76 0.35
CA ASN A 34 -4.16 -22.03 -0.27
C ASN A 34 -4.61 -23.21 0.60
N PRO A 35 -5.41 -24.15 0.05
CA PRO A 35 -5.95 -25.29 0.82
C PRO A 35 -4.84 -26.22 1.33
N MET A 36 -3.69 -26.21 0.66
CA MET A 36 -2.51 -26.99 1.03
C MET A 36 -1.83 -26.49 2.33
N PHE A 37 -2.01 -25.22 2.71
CA PHE A 37 -1.34 -24.61 3.86
C PHE A 37 -2.25 -24.46 5.09
N VAL A 38 -3.54 -24.20 4.90
CA VAL A 38 -4.49 -23.91 6.00
C VAL A 38 -5.50 -25.07 6.22
N GLY A 39 -5.53 -26.04 5.31
CA GLY A 39 -6.42 -27.20 5.40
C GLY A 39 -7.81 -26.91 4.80
N GLU A 40 -8.42 -27.96 4.23
CA GLU A 40 -9.66 -27.86 3.45
C GLU A 40 -10.86 -27.35 4.28
N ALA A 41 -10.88 -27.62 5.59
CA ALA A 41 -11.97 -27.21 6.48
C ALA A 41 -12.05 -25.69 6.73
N LEU A 42 -10.91 -24.97 6.63
CA LEU A 42 -10.80 -23.53 6.87
C LEU A 42 -10.71 -22.71 5.58
N THR A 43 -10.58 -23.37 4.44
CA THR A 43 -10.59 -22.75 3.10
C THR A 43 -11.92 -22.91 2.37
N ALA A 44 -12.87 -23.63 2.97
CA ALA A 44 -14.24 -23.70 2.49
C ALA A 44 -14.87 -22.30 2.41
N PRO A 45 -15.63 -21.97 1.35
CA PRO A 45 -16.24 -20.65 1.15
C PRO A 45 -17.25 -20.25 2.25
N ASP A 46 -17.81 -21.24 2.96
CA ASP A 46 -18.70 -21.03 4.10
C ASP A 46 -17.96 -20.74 5.42
N SER A 47 -16.62 -20.82 5.43
CA SER A 47 -15.85 -20.51 6.63
C SER A 47 -15.64 -19.00 6.78
N LEU A 48 -15.88 -18.49 8.00
CA LEU A 48 -15.63 -17.09 8.34
C LEU A 48 -14.16 -16.70 8.11
N PHE A 49 -13.23 -17.64 8.28
CA PHE A 49 -11.81 -17.42 8.06
C PHE A 49 -11.49 -17.10 6.60
N ALA A 50 -11.98 -17.90 5.65
CA ALA A 50 -11.78 -17.66 4.23
C ALA A 50 -12.37 -16.31 3.77
N GLN A 51 -13.54 -15.93 4.31
CA GLN A 51 -14.18 -14.64 4.00
C GLN A 51 -13.36 -13.45 4.51
N ILE A 52 -12.85 -13.50 5.74
CA ILE A 52 -12.02 -12.44 6.32
C ILE A 52 -10.71 -12.30 5.52
N VAL A 53 -10.04 -13.42 5.21
CA VAL A 53 -8.80 -13.42 4.42
C VAL A 53 -9.06 -12.87 3.01
N HIS A 54 -10.20 -13.20 2.40
CA HIS A 54 -10.57 -12.69 1.08
C HIS A 54 -10.82 -11.17 1.09
N ILE A 55 -11.46 -10.62 2.12
CA ILE A 55 -11.65 -9.17 2.26
C ILE A 55 -10.30 -8.46 2.42
N ILE A 56 -9.37 -9.04 3.18
CA ILE A 56 -8.01 -8.49 3.35
C ILE A 56 -7.23 -8.53 2.02
N GLU A 57 -7.34 -9.63 1.28
CA GLU A 57 -6.74 -9.80 -0.03
C GLU A 57 -7.25 -8.74 -1.02
N GLU A 58 -8.57 -8.65 -1.20
CA GLU A 58 -9.19 -7.64 -2.09
C GLU A 58 -8.90 -6.22 -1.61
N GLY A 59 -8.90 -5.98 -0.29
CA GLY A 59 -8.49 -4.72 0.31
C GLY A 59 -7.08 -4.32 -0.08
N GLY A 60 -6.11 -5.24 -0.03
CA GLY A 60 -4.75 -4.99 -0.48
C GLY A 60 -4.64 -4.74 -1.99
N TRP A 61 -5.41 -5.47 -2.81
CA TRP A 61 -5.49 -5.22 -4.25
C TRP A 61 -6.08 -3.85 -4.59
N THR A 62 -6.98 -3.30 -3.77
CA THR A 62 -7.54 -1.96 -4.00
C THR A 62 -6.47 -0.85 -4.00
N VAL A 63 -5.41 -1.00 -3.21
CA VAL A 63 -4.27 -0.05 -3.17
C VAL A 63 -3.55 -0.02 -4.52
N PHE A 64 -3.37 -1.19 -5.13
CA PHE A 64 -2.75 -1.31 -6.45
C PHE A 64 -3.70 -0.86 -7.58
N ARG A 65 -4.99 -1.19 -7.50
CA ARG A 65 -6.01 -0.77 -8.49
C ARG A 65 -6.23 0.75 -8.47
N ASN A 66 -6.12 1.39 -7.31
CA ASN A 66 -6.28 2.83 -7.13
C ASN A 66 -4.96 3.60 -7.06
N MET A 67 -3.86 3.04 -7.58
CA MET A 67 -2.57 3.72 -7.66
C MET A 67 -2.66 5.18 -8.14
N PRO A 68 -3.40 5.49 -9.23
CA PRO A 68 -3.53 6.87 -9.72
C PRO A 68 -4.09 7.84 -8.68
N LEU A 69 -5.05 7.39 -7.85
CA LEU A 69 -5.66 8.22 -6.80
C LEU A 69 -4.68 8.49 -5.66
N ILE A 70 -3.89 7.49 -5.27
CA ILE A 70 -2.87 7.63 -4.22
C ILE A 70 -1.81 8.65 -4.65
N PHE A 71 -1.38 8.61 -5.91
CA PHE A 71 -0.46 9.61 -6.46
C PHE A 71 -1.11 11.00 -6.60
N ALA A 72 -2.38 11.08 -7.01
CA ALA A 72 -3.11 12.34 -7.11
C ALA A 72 -3.23 13.07 -5.75
N VAL A 73 -3.35 12.32 -4.66
CA VAL A 73 -3.39 12.88 -3.29
C VAL A 73 -1.98 13.14 -2.74
N GLY A 74 -1.01 12.27 -3.01
CA GLY A 74 0.36 12.39 -2.50
C GLY A 74 1.16 13.56 -3.09
N LEU A 75 0.95 13.88 -4.37
CA LEU A 75 1.67 14.92 -5.10
C LEU A 75 1.45 16.34 -4.53
N PRO A 76 0.21 16.81 -4.26
CA PRO A 76 -0.02 18.11 -3.64
C PRO A 76 0.47 18.19 -2.19
N ILE A 77 0.58 17.06 -1.48
CA ILE A 77 1.15 17.00 -0.12
C ILE A 77 2.66 17.22 -0.17
N GLY A 78 3.38 16.54 -1.07
CA GLY A 78 4.83 16.70 -1.23
C GLY A 78 5.26 18.06 -1.80
N TRP A 79 4.37 18.77 -2.50
CA TRP A 79 4.64 20.10 -3.04
C TRP A 79 4.33 21.27 -2.11
N ARG A 80 3.70 21.04 -0.94
CA ARG A 80 3.31 22.13 -0.06
C ARG A 80 4.53 22.84 0.54
N ASN A 81 4.73 24.08 0.11
CA ASN A 81 5.85 24.94 0.50
C ASN A 81 5.64 25.50 1.93
N ARG A 82 5.94 24.71 2.97
CA ARG A 82 5.97 25.21 4.36
C ARG A 82 7.40 25.59 4.78
N PRO A 83 7.65 26.81 5.30
CA PRO A 83 8.84 27.12 6.08
C PRO A 83 8.72 26.44 7.46
N ARG A 84 9.49 25.36 7.67
CA ARG A 84 10.00 24.70 8.90
C ARG A 84 9.25 24.82 10.25
N ALA A 85 8.93 23.68 10.88
CA ALA A 85 9.15 23.38 12.32
C ALA A 85 8.94 21.87 12.63
N GLY A 86 9.96 21.17 13.17
CA GLY A 86 9.84 19.86 13.86
C GLY A 86 10.10 18.58 13.04
N PRO A 87 10.70 17.51 13.63
CA PRO A 87 11.34 16.36 12.94
C PRO A 87 10.32 15.33 12.45
N VAL A 88 10.55 14.40 11.52
CA VAL A 88 11.72 13.68 11.00
C VAL A 88 11.47 13.45 9.48
N TRP A 89 12.38 12.88 8.69
CA TRP A 89 12.25 12.67 7.22
C TRP A 89 12.64 13.85 6.29
N ARG A 90 13.43 14.83 6.74
CA ARG A 90 13.85 15.99 5.92
C ARG A 90 14.72 15.66 4.69
N CYS A 91 15.09 14.40 4.47
CA CYS A 91 15.86 13.96 3.31
C CYS A 91 15.40 12.56 2.90
N TRP A 92 14.40 12.51 2.04
CA TRP A 92 14.53 11.81 0.77
C TRP A 92 14.26 12.83 -0.33
#